data_AF-A0A3B1CRD4-F1
#
_entry.id   AF-A0A3B1CRD4-F1
#
_cell.length_a   1.000
_cell.length_b   1.000
_cell.length_c   1.000
_cell.angle_alpha   90.00
_cell.angle_beta   90.00
_cell.angle_gamma   90.00
#
_symmetry.space_group_name_H-M   'P 1'
#
loop_
_entity.id
_entity.type
_entity.pdbx_description
1 polymer ?
#
loop_
_entity_poly.entity_id
_entity_poly.type
_entity_poly.pdbx_seq_one_letter_code
_entity_poly.pdbx_strand_id
1 'polypeptide(L)'
;MKGFLQIFILLTFFLMPTRALSAPESIPWGDLGKTEQRILKSLESQWNALPALRQHRLKKGATRWQSMNPKQRRRAAKQLKRWKKLPSKKRAEIRQRFRDFRILSAKERATLLSQEKRFKDLPPARRRALREQWEKLPVEKRHRFRDRLKQDRKKRGHSDLRDRRRQERIKHRLDRSQRGGANRRD
;
A
#
# COMPACT_ATOMS: atom_id res chain seq x y z
N MET A 1 58.13 24.47 -21.39
CA MET A 1 57.62 24.39 -20.01
C MET A 1 56.38 23.51 -19.98
N LYS A 2 56.40 22.42 -19.19
CA LYS A 2 55.26 21.66 -18.60
C LYS A 2 54.21 21.13 -19.61
N GLY A 3 53.99 19.84 -19.83
CA GLY A 3 54.49 18.58 -19.27
C GLY A 3 53.63 17.43 -19.83
N PHE A 4 54.27 16.26 -19.96
CA PHE A 4 53.77 14.87 -20.04
C PHE A 4 52.25 14.65 -19.89
N LEU A 5 51.55 14.04 -20.86
CA LEU A 5 51.51 12.59 -21.20
C LEU A 5 50.93 11.70 -20.07
N GLN A 6 50.00 10.81 -20.46
CA GLN A 6 49.33 9.73 -19.70
C GLN A 6 48.07 10.22 -18.95
N ILE A 7 46.86 9.70 -19.17
CA ILE A 7 46.44 8.29 -19.10
C ILE A 7 45.19 8.07 -19.98
N PHE A 8 45.30 7.13 -20.92
CA PHE A 8 44.17 6.40 -21.52
C PHE A 8 43.38 5.69 -20.41
N ILE A 9 42.07 5.48 -20.61
CA ILE A 9 41.11 4.78 -19.74
C ILE A 9 40.26 5.74 -18.89
N LEU A 10 39.13 6.15 -19.46
CA LEU A 10 37.82 5.89 -18.86
C LEU A 10 36.73 6.08 -19.94
N LEU A 11 36.73 5.10 -20.86
CA LEU A 11 35.53 4.63 -21.50
C LEU A 11 34.48 4.33 -20.40
N THR A 12 33.21 4.60 -20.67
CA THR A 12 32.04 4.09 -19.93
C THR A 12 31.88 4.50 -18.45
N PHE A 13 31.39 5.70 -18.14
CA PHE A 13 30.66 5.90 -16.86
C PHE A 13 29.66 7.07 -16.90
N PHE A 14 28.85 7.16 -17.96
CA PHE A 14 27.53 7.82 -17.88
C PHE A 14 26.46 7.01 -18.60
N LEU A 15 26.52 5.69 -18.43
CA LEU A 15 25.32 4.88 -18.45
C LEU A 15 24.96 4.66 -16.98
N MET A 16 24.30 5.65 -16.36
CA MET A 16 23.57 5.33 -15.12
C MET A 16 22.57 4.24 -15.53
N PRO A 17 22.67 3.01 -15.02
CA PRO A 17 21.61 2.05 -15.26
C PRO A 17 20.37 2.68 -14.65
N THR A 18 19.41 3.05 -15.50
CA THR A 18 18.03 3.21 -15.05
C THR A 18 17.77 1.96 -14.24
N ARG A 19 17.58 2.10 -12.92
CA ARG A 19 17.12 0.99 -12.09
C ARG A 19 15.78 0.59 -12.70
N ALA A 20 15.81 -0.41 -13.59
CA ALA A 20 14.64 -1.14 -13.97
C ALA A 20 14.01 -1.54 -12.64
N LEU A 21 12.77 -1.11 -12.40
CA LEU A 21 11.99 -1.73 -11.34
C LEU A 21 11.91 -3.20 -11.72
N SER A 22 12.82 -4.03 -11.18
CA SER A 22 12.82 -5.46 -11.44
C SER A 22 11.44 -5.96 -11.07
N ALA A 23 10.71 -6.44 -12.08
CA ALA A 23 9.48 -7.14 -11.82
C ALA A 23 9.81 -8.31 -10.87
N PRO A 24 8.96 -8.58 -9.88
CA PRO A 24 9.19 -9.74 -9.02
C PRO A 24 9.31 -10.98 -9.90
N GLU A 25 10.20 -11.89 -9.56
CA GLU A 25 10.40 -13.13 -10.29
C GLU A 25 9.10 -13.95 -10.35
N SER A 26 8.86 -14.64 -11.47
CA SER A 26 7.73 -15.57 -11.57
C SER A 26 7.90 -16.72 -10.60
N ILE A 27 6.80 -17.18 -10.01
CA ILE A 27 6.78 -18.36 -9.13
C ILE A 27 6.33 -19.55 -9.96
N PRO A 28 7.17 -20.57 -10.19
CA PRO A 28 6.74 -21.83 -10.80
C PRO A 28 5.60 -22.48 -10.01
N TRP A 29 4.70 -23.18 -10.70
CA TRP A 29 3.58 -23.86 -10.04
C TRP A 29 4.03 -24.89 -8.98
N GLY A 30 5.16 -25.58 -9.24
CA GLY A 30 5.76 -26.56 -8.33
C GLY A 30 6.25 -25.97 -7.01
N ASP A 31 6.62 -24.69 -7.00
CA ASP A 31 7.19 -24.00 -5.83
C ASP A 31 6.11 -23.42 -4.89
N LEU A 32 4.83 -23.58 -5.26
CA LEU A 32 3.71 -23.29 -4.37
C LEU A 32 3.57 -24.39 -3.32
N GLY A 33 3.22 -24.02 -2.09
CA GLY A 33 2.93 -25.02 -1.06
C GLY A 33 1.71 -25.87 -1.45
N LYS A 34 1.65 -27.14 -1.00
CA LYS A 34 0.56 -28.09 -1.35
C LYS A 34 -0.85 -27.51 -1.10
N THR A 35 -1.04 -26.79 0.01
CA THR A 35 -2.31 -26.12 0.31
C THR A 35 -2.59 -24.96 -0.65
N GLU A 36 -1.57 -24.19 -1.01
CA GLU A 36 -1.70 -23.08 -1.97
C GLU A 36 -2.10 -23.60 -3.34
N GLN A 37 -1.45 -24.67 -3.81
CA GLN A 37 -1.82 -25.39 -5.05
C GLN A 37 -3.28 -25.87 -5.01
N ARG A 38 -3.73 -26.46 -3.90
CA ARG A 38 -5.12 -26.90 -3.74
C ARG A 38 -6.12 -25.74 -3.83
N ILE A 39 -5.81 -24.62 -3.19
CA ILE A 39 -6.65 -23.41 -3.22
C ILE A 39 -6.68 -22.79 -4.61
N LEU A 40 -5.56 -22.83 -5.33
CA LEU A 40 -5.38 -22.21 -6.63
C LEU A 40 -5.56 -23.17 -7.81
N LYS A 41 -6.00 -24.42 -7.59
CA LYS A 41 -6.02 -25.51 -8.58
C LYS A 41 -6.66 -25.13 -9.91
N SER A 42 -7.73 -24.32 -9.89
CA SER A 42 -8.40 -23.83 -11.10
C SER A 42 -7.56 -22.89 -11.98
N LEU A 43 -6.42 -22.43 -11.48
CA LEU A 43 -5.48 -21.56 -12.18
C LEU A 43 -4.21 -22.29 -12.63
N GLU A 44 -4.06 -23.58 -12.36
CA GLU A 44 -2.86 -24.37 -12.66
C GLU A 44 -2.45 -24.28 -14.13
N SER A 45 -3.38 -24.58 -15.05
CA SER A 45 -3.11 -24.61 -16.49
C SER A 45 -2.67 -23.25 -17.07
N GLN A 46 -3.11 -22.15 -16.45
CA GLN A 46 -2.79 -20.78 -16.87
C GLN A 46 -1.71 -20.13 -16.01
N TRP A 47 -1.19 -20.82 -14.98
CA TRP A 47 -0.39 -20.21 -13.93
C TRP A 47 0.87 -19.54 -14.47
N ASN A 48 1.61 -20.27 -15.31
CA ASN A 48 2.86 -19.80 -15.91
C ASN A 48 2.63 -18.64 -16.89
N ALA A 49 1.43 -18.49 -17.45
CA ALA A 49 1.06 -17.36 -18.32
C ALA A 49 0.65 -16.10 -17.53
N LEU A 50 0.48 -16.19 -16.21
CA LEU A 50 0.14 -15.04 -15.39
C LEU A 50 1.38 -14.14 -15.17
N PRO A 51 1.24 -12.80 -15.21
CA PRO A 51 2.32 -11.91 -14.82
C PRO A 51 2.81 -12.23 -13.40
N ALA A 52 4.12 -12.19 -13.17
CA ALA A 52 4.69 -12.56 -11.88
C ALA A 52 4.07 -11.80 -10.69
N LEU A 53 3.82 -10.50 -10.84
CA LEU A 53 3.11 -9.72 -9.80
C LEU A 53 1.72 -10.29 -9.46
N ARG A 54 1.02 -10.88 -10.44
CA ARG A 54 -0.27 -11.54 -10.22
C ARG A 54 -0.09 -12.89 -9.52
N GLN A 55 0.91 -13.68 -9.88
CA GLN A 55 1.26 -14.93 -9.19
C GLN A 55 1.54 -14.67 -7.70
N HIS A 56 2.41 -13.71 -7.38
CA HIS A 56 2.71 -13.31 -5.99
C HIS A 56 1.46 -12.88 -5.20
N ARG A 57 0.55 -12.13 -5.85
CA ARG A 57 -0.72 -11.72 -5.22
C ARG A 57 -1.66 -12.89 -4.97
N LEU A 58 -1.71 -13.87 -5.88
CA LEU A 58 -2.51 -15.07 -5.74
C LEU A 58 -1.96 -15.98 -4.63
N LYS A 59 -0.64 -16.21 -4.61
CA LYS A 59 0.05 -16.93 -3.51
C LYS A 59 -0.29 -16.31 -2.16
N LYS A 60 -0.04 -15.00 -1.98
CA LYS A 60 -0.39 -14.27 -0.75
C LYS A 60 -1.88 -14.37 -0.40
N GLY A 61 -2.74 -14.40 -1.41
CA GLY A 61 -4.18 -14.62 -1.26
C GLY A 61 -4.51 -15.99 -0.70
N ALA A 62 -3.86 -17.05 -1.21
CA ALA A 62 -3.99 -18.43 -0.77
C ALA A 62 -3.46 -18.61 0.66
N THR A 63 -2.27 -18.09 0.98
CA THR A 63 -1.72 -18.12 2.35
C THR A 63 -2.69 -17.48 3.35
N ARG A 64 -3.26 -16.32 2.99
CA ARG A 64 -4.26 -15.65 3.83
C ARG A 64 -5.57 -16.44 3.93
N TRP A 65 -5.98 -17.14 2.88
CA TRP A 65 -7.17 -18.01 2.93
C TRP A 65 -6.95 -19.20 3.85
N GLN A 66 -5.75 -19.78 3.83
CA GLN A 66 -5.35 -20.86 4.72
C GLN A 66 -5.42 -20.44 6.19
N SER A 67 -4.93 -19.25 6.54
CA SER A 67 -4.95 -18.74 7.92
C SER A 67 -6.34 -18.29 8.43
N MET A 68 -7.36 -18.26 7.57
CA MET A 68 -8.73 -17.92 7.99
C MET A 68 -9.45 -19.10 8.64
N ASN A 69 -10.17 -18.83 9.73
CA ASN A 69 -11.12 -19.78 10.32
C ASN A 69 -12.39 -19.92 9.44
N PRO A 70 -13.26 -20.93 9.68
CA PRO A 70 -14.44 -21.17 8.85
C PRO A 70 -15.38 -19.96 8.72
N LYS A 71 -15.60 -19.20 9.80
CA LYS A 71 -16.45 -18.00 9.78
C LYS A 71 -15.86 -16.90 8.90
N GLN A 72 -14.54 -16.68 9.00
CA GLN A 72 -13.82 -15.73 8.16
C GLN A 72 -13.86 -16.13 6.69
N ARG A 73 -13.64 -17.42 6.37
CA ARG A 73 -13.75 -17.95 5.00
C ARG A 73 -15.14 -17.74 4.41
N ARG A 74 -16.21 -18.04 5.16
CA ARG A 74 -17.60 -17.77 4.72
C ARG A 74 -17.82 -16.28 4.42
N ARG A 75 -17.34 -15.39 5.29
CA ARG A 75 -17.44 -13.94 5.08
C ARG A 75 -16.64 -13.48 3.86
N ALA A 76 -15.44 -14.01 3.65
CA ALA A 76 -14.61 -13.70 2.50
C ALA A 76 -15.25 -14.19 1.18
N ALA A 77 -15.79 -15.41 1.17
CA ALA A 77 -16.54 -15.95 0.02
C ALA A 77 -17.75 -15.08 -0.35
N LYS A 78 -18.55 -14.66 0.64
CA LYS A 78 -19.70 -13.76 0.42
C LYS A 78 -19.27 -12.41 -0.17
N GLN A 79 -18.17 -11.83 0.34
CA GLN A 79 -17.61 -10.59 -0.20
C GLN A 79 -17.09 -10.77 -1.63
N LEU A 80 -16.40 -11.87 -1.92
CA LEU A 80 -15.91 -12.18 -3.27
C LEU A 80 -17.08 -12.36 -4.26
N LYS A 81 -18.14 -13.07 -3.87
CA LYS A 81 -19.35 -13.23 -4.69
C LYS A 81 -19.97 -11.87 -5.02
N ARG A 82 -20.10 -10.99 -4.02
CA ARG A 82 -20.58 -9.61 -4.23
C ARG A 82 -19.65 -8.82 -5.14
N TRP A 83 -18.34 -8.92 -4.94
CA TRP A 83 -17.33 -8.24 -5.76
C TRP A 83 -17.38 -8.66 -7.22
N LYS A 84 -17.52 -9.97 -7.50
CA LYS A 84 -17.61 -10.51 -8.87
C LYS A 84 -18.85 -10.00 -9.62
N LYS A 85 -19.96 -9.74 -8.91
CA LYS A 85 -21.19 -9.18 -9.47
C LYS A 85 -21.13 -7.67 -9.76
N LEU A 86 -20.10 -6.95 -9.30
CA LEU A 86 -20.00 -5.51 -9.54
C LEU A 86 -19.63 -5.19 -10.99
N PRO A 87 -20.25 -4.17 -11.61
CA PRO A 87 -19.83 -3.66 -12.92
C PRO A 87 -18.34 -3.30 -12.96
N SER A 88 -17.71 -3.45 -14.13
CA SER A 88 -16.28 -3.17 -14.32
C SER A 88 -15.88 -1.77 -13.85
N LYS A 89 -16.68 -0.73 -14.20
CA LYS A 89 -16.51 0.65 -13.75
C LYS A 89 -16.52 0.77 -12.22
N LYS A 90 -17.45 0.09 -11.55
CA LYS A 90 -17.55 0.12 -10.09
C LYS A 90 -16.37 -0.58 -9.42
N ARG A 91 -15.92 -1.71 -9.98
CA ARG A 91 -14.71 -2.41 -9.52
C ARG A 91 -13.46 -1.52 -9.67
N ALA A 92 -13.34 -0.78 -10.78
CA ALA A 92 -12.24 0.15 -11.01
C ALA A 92 -12.23 1.28 -9.97
N GLU A 93 -13.39 1.89 -9.70
CA GLU A 93 -13.54 2.93 -8.68
C GLU A 93 -13.12 2.45 -7.29
N ILE A 94 -13.59 1.27 -6.86
CA ILE A 94 -13.23 0.73 -5.55
C ILE A 94 -11.74 0.39 -5.48
N ARG A 95 -11.15 -0.16 -6.56
CA ARG A 95 -9.71 -0.41 -6.61
C ARG A 95 -8.90 0.88 -6.48
N GLN A 96 -9.33 1.96 -7.13
CA GLN A 96 -8.68 3.26 -7.01
C GLN A 96 -8.74 3.77 -5.56
N ARG A 97 -9.95 3.80 -4.97
CA ARG A 97 -10.13 4.22 -3.57
C ARG A 97 -9.29 3.38 -2.60
N PHE A 98 -9.17 2.08 -2.87
CA PHE A 98 -8.33 1.19 -2.06
C PHE A 98 -6.83 1.48 -2.23
N ARG A 99 -6.36 1.79 -3.44
CA ARG A 99 -4.98 2.25 -3.66
C ARG A 99 -4.70 3.53 -2.88
N ASP A 100 -5.60 4.51 -2.99
CA ASP A 100 -5.47 5.78 -2.27
C ASP A 100 -5.42 5.55 -0.76
N PHE A 101 -6.28 4.67 -0.24
CA PHE A 101 -6.29 4.28 1.18
C PHE A 101 -4.99 3.60 1.63
N ARG A 102 -4.39 2.76 0.78
CA ARG A 102 -3.14 2.04 1.12
C ARG A 102 -1.92 2.94 1.20
N ILE A 103 -1.95 4.09 0.53
CA ILE A 103 -0.85 5.07 0.53
C ILE A 103 -0.88 5.93 1.81
N LEU A 104 -2.03 6.00 2.50
CA LEU A 104 -2.18 6.76 3.74
C LEU A 104 -1.27 6.25 4.87
N SER A 105 -0.83 7.18 5.72
CA SER A 105 -0.06 6.85 6.92
C SER A 105 -0.87 5.94 7.86
N ALA A 106 -0.19 5.23 8.77
CA ALA A 106 -0.89 4.37 9.73
C ALA A 106 -1.88 5.16 10.59
N LYS A 107 -1.49 6.38 11.00
CA LYS A 107 -2.32 7.31 11.76
C LYS A 107 -3.56 7.74 10.98
N GLU A 108 -3.37 8.18 9.73
CA GLU A 108 -4.48 8.58 8.86
C GLU A 108 -5.48 7.43 8.63
N ARG A 109 -4.98 6.22 8.39
CA ARG A 109 -5.83 5.02 8.25
C ARG A 109 -6.61 4.75 9.53
N ALA A 110 -5.98 4.82 10.69
CA ALA A 110 -6.64 4.62 11.98
C ALA A 110 -7.73 5.67 12.23
N THR A 111 -7.48 6.94 11.91
CA THR A 111 -8.48 8.00 12.00
C THR A 111 -9.69 7.71 11.12
N LEU A 112 -9.49 7.36 9.85
CA LEU A 112 -10.59 7.04 8.94
C LEU A 112 -11.42 5.84 9.41
N LEU A 113 -10.76 4.77 9.86
CA LEU A 113 -11.44 3.58 10.37
C LEU A 113 -12.23 3.88 11.66
N SER A 114 -11.69 4.73 12.53
CA SER A 114 -12.38 5.18 13.75
C SER A 114 -13.62 6.03 13.44
N GLN A 115 -13.51 6.96 12.49
CA GLN A 115 -14.64 7.76 12.02
C GLN A 115 -15.72 6.89 11.37
N GLU A 116 -15.31 5.92 10.53
CA GLU A 116 -16.24 4.97 9.92
C GLU A 116 -16.96 4.14 10.99
N LYS A 117 -16.23 3.66 12.01
CA LYS A 117 -16.80 2.92 13.13
C LYS A 117 -17.85 3.77 13.86
N ARG A 118 -17.48 4.98 14.29
CA ARG A 118 -18.41 5.91 14.97
C ARG A 118 -19.68 6.15 14.15
N PHE A 119 -19.54 6.36 12.84
CA PHE A 119 -20.69 6.55 11.95
C PHE A 119 -21.59 5.30 11.84
N LYS A 120 -20.99 4.10 11.82
CA LYS A 120 -21.72 2.83 11.82
C LYS A 120 -22.38 2.51 13.16
N ASP A 121 -21.89 3.10 14.25
CA ASP A 121 -22.44 2.92 15.59
C ASP A 121 -23.57 3.94 15.86
N LEU A 122 -23.74 4.98 15.04
CA LEU A 122 -24.86 5.93 15.16
C LEU A 122 -26.23 5.22 14.99
N PRO A 123 -27.27 5.65 15.72
CA PRO A 123 -28.64 5.17 15.51
C PRO A 123 -29.07 5.29 14.04
N PRO A 124 -29.85 4.33 13.49
CA PRO A 124 -30.24 4.34 12.08
C PRO A 124 -30.90 5.65 11.64
N ALA A 125 -31.75 6.25 12.47
CA ALA A 125 -32.40 7.54 12.21
C ALA A 125 -31.37 8.68 12.06
N ARG A 126 -30.42 8.79 13.00
CA ARG A 126 -29.33 9.78 12.92
C ARG A 126 -28.48 9.60 11.67
N ARG A 127 -28.18 8.34 11.30
CA ARG A 127 -27.43 8.04 10.08
C ARG A 127 -28.17 8.40 8.80
N ARG A 128 -29.50 8.24 8.77
CA ARG A 128 -30.34 8.69 7.65
C ARG A 128 -30.33 10.21 7.54
N ALA A 129 -30.59 10.91 8.64
CA ALA A 129 -30.56 12.37 8.69
C ALA A 129 -29.23 12.95 8.19
N LEU A 130 -28.09 12.41 8.62
CA LEU A 130 -26.77 12.85 8.14
C LEU A 130 -26.57 12.62 6.64
N ARG A 131 -27.10 11.52 6.09
CA ARG A 131 -27.01 11.23 4.65
C ARG A 131 -27.90 12.17 3.84
N GLU A 132 -29.11 12.41 4.29
CA GLU A 132 -30.03 13.36 3.66
C GLU A 132 -29.48 14.79 3.67
N GLN A 133 -28.92 15.23 4.81
CA GLN A 133 -28.24 16.53 4.89
C GLN A 133 -27.09 16.64 3.90
N TRP A 134 -26.30 15.57 3.74
CA TRP A 134 -25.21 15.52 2.77
C TRP A 134 -25.71 15.53 1.32
N GLU A 135 -26.81 14.82 1.02
CA GLU A 135 -27.40 14.75 -0.31
C GLU A 135 -28.07 16.06 -0.74
N LYS A 136 -28.72 16.75 0.20
CA LYS A 136 -29.32 18.09 0.01
C LYS A 136 -28.27 19.19 -0.20
N LEU A 137 -27.00 18.93 0.13
CA LEU A 137 -25.94 19.92 -0.03
C LEU A 137 -25.66 20.17 -1.53
N PRO A 138 -25.63 21.44 -2.00
CA PRO A 138 -25.26 21.77 -3.38
C PRO A 138 -23.95 21.10 -3.81
N VAL A 139 -23.88 20.69 -5.08
CA VAL A 139 -22.75 19.93 -5.63
C VAL A 139 -21.45 20.70 -5.41
N GLU A 140 -21.45 22.01 -5.60
CA GLU A 140 -20.33 22.93 -5.43
C GLU A 140 -19.83 22.94 -3.97
N LYS A 141 -20.75 22.90 -3.00
CA LYS A 141 -20.38 22.82 -1.58
C LYS A 141 -19.76 21.45 -1.25
N ARG A 142 -20.28 20.37 -1.84
CA ARG A 142 -19.69 19.03 -1.69
C ARG A 142 -18.29 18.96 -2.32
N HIS A 143 -18.07 19.57 -3.48
CA HIS A 143 -16.75 19.66 -4.11
C HIS A 143 -15.77 20.44 -3.24
N ARG A 144 -16.15 21.64 -2.79
CA ARG A 144 -15.32 22.46 -1.88
C ARG A 144 -14.94 21.71 -0.61
N PHE A 145 -15.89 20.99 -0.01
CA PHE A 145 -15.60 20.17 1.17
C PHE A 145 -14.58 19.07 0.86
N ARG A 146 -14.75 18.34 -0.25
CA ARG A 146 -13.81 17.28 -0.67
C ARG A 146 -12.42 17.84 -0.97
N ASP A 147 -12.33 19.00 -1.59
CA ASP A 147 -11.05 19.61 -1.95
C ASP A 147 -10.32 20.16 -0.72
N ARG A 148 -11.05 20.73 0.25
CA ARG A 148 -10.51 21.07 1.57
C ARG A 148 -9.93 19.84 2.26
N LEU A 149 -10.68 18.74 2.33
CA LEU A 149 -10.19 17.49 2.92
C LEU A 149 -8.93 16.94 2.22
N LYS A 150 -8.85 17.05 0.88
CA LYS A 150 -7.65 16.66 0.12
C LYS A 150 -6.46 17.54 0.47
N GLN A 151 -6.66 18.86 0.56
CA GLN A 151 -5.60 19.82 0.92
C GLN A 151 -5.09 19.58 2.34
N ASP A 152 -6.00 19.41 3.31
CA ASP A 152 -5.66 19.12 4.70
C ASP A 152 -4.86 17.82 4.82
N ARG A 153 -5.26 16.79 4.07
CA ARG A 153 -4.51 15.54 3.98
C ARG A 153 -3.12 15.74 3.39
N LYS A 154 -2.97 16.53 2.33
CA LYS A 154 -1.66 16.83 1.73
C LYS A 154 -0.73 17.54 2.72
N LYS A 155 -1.27 18.50 3.48
CA LYS A 155 -0.53 19.21 4.55
C LYS A 155 -0.10 18.27 5.67
N ARG A 156 -1.01 17.41 6.15
CA ARG A 156 -0.73 16.41 7.22
C ARG A 156 0.29 15.37 6.78
N GLY A 157 0.15 14.81 5.58
CA GLY A 157 1.12 13.84 5.04
C GLY A 157 2.54 14.41 4.91
N HIS A 158 2.67 15.70 4.57
CA HIS A 158 3.98 16.37 4.54
C HIS A 158 4.58 16.57 5.94
N SER A 159 3.75 16.86 6.95
CA SER A 159 4.17 16.92 8.36
C SER A 159 4.65 15.56 8.85
N ASP A 160 3.84 14.50 8.66
CA ASP A 160 4.17 13.15 9.09
C ASP A 160 5.52 12.67 8.51
N LEU A 161 5.82 12.99 7.24
CA LEU A 161 7.10 12.68 6.61
C LEU A 161 8.27 13.47 7.21
N ARG A 162 8.08 14.76 7.52
CA ARG A 162 9.09 15.58 8.18
C ARG A 162 9.39 15.06 9.59
N ASP A 163 8.35 14.71 10.35
CA ASP A 163 8.47 14.20 11.70
C ASP A 163 9.19 12.85 11.72
N ARG A 164 8.85 11.96 10.78
CA ARG A 164 9.56 10.69 10.62
C ARG A 164 11.05 10.88 10.32
N ARG A 165 11.41 11.75 9.37
CA ARG A 165 12.82 12.05 9.07
C ARG A 165 13.55 12.66 10.27
N ARG A 166 12.87 13.53 11.03
CA ARG A 166 13.42 14.12 12.26
C ARG A 166 13.70 13.04 13.31
N GLN A 167 12.76 12.13 13.54
CA GLN A 167 12.93 11.00 14.46
C GLN A 167 14.07 10.07 14.02
N GLU A 168 14.16 9.74 12.72
CA GLU A 168 15.25 8.93 12.16
C GLU A 168 16.62 9.60 12.37
N ARG A 169 16.73 10.92 12.18
CA ARG A 169 17.98 11.69 12.45
C ARG A 169 18.35 11.69 13.93
N ILE A 170 17.38 11.84 14.83
CA ILE A 170 17.61 11.80 16.28
C ILE A 170 18.08 10.42 16.70
N LYS A 171 17.41 9.36 16.24
CA LYS A 171 17.82 7.98 16.49
C LYS A 171 19.25 7.72 16.00
N HIS A 172 19.57 8.09 14.77
CA HIS A 172 20.92 7.94 14.23
C HIS A 172 21.98 8.72 15.02
N ARG A 173 21.64 9.91 15.54
CA ARG A 173 22.54 10.69 16.40
C ARG A 173 22.78 10.00 17.74
N LEU A 174 21.73 9.45 18.36
CA LEU A 174 21.83 8.69 19.61
C LEU A 174 22.65 7.41 19.41
N ASP A 175 22.39 6.66 18.34
CA ASP A 175 23.14 5.44 17.99
C ASP A 175 24.64 5.76 17.78
N ARG A 176 24.97 6.89 17.13
CA ARG A 176 26.36 7.33 16.95
C ARG A 176 27.02 7.75 18.27
N SER A 177 26.29 8.43 19.15
CA SER A 177 26.78 8.83 20.48
C SER A 177 27.07 7.62 21.37
N GLN A 178 26.22 6.59 21.31
CA GLN A 178 26.43 5.35 22.07
C GLN A 178 27.58 4.51 21.53
N ARG A 179 27.83 4.51 20.22
CA ARG A 179 29.00 3.83 19.61
C ARG A 179 30.31 4.58 19.80
N GLY A 180 30.29 5.91 19.83
CA GLY A 180 31.49 6.74 19.99
C GLY A 180 32.02 6.84 21.43
N GLY A 181 31.20 6.51 22.43
CA GLY A 181 31.59 6.50 23.85
C GLY A 181 32.37 5.25 24.28
N ALA A 182 32.42 4.21 23.45
CA ALA A 182 33.09 2.95 23.79
C ALA A 182 34.58 2.90 23.42
N ASN A 183 35.15 3.98 22.85
CA ASN A 183 36.53 3.99 22.32
C ASN A 183 37.42 5.09 22.92
N ARG A 184 37.18 5.46 24.19
CA ARG A 184 38.05 6.38 24.95
C ARG A 184 38.20 5.89 26.39
N ARG A 185 38.94 4.80 26.57
CA ARG A 185 39.61 4.43 27.82
C ARG A 185 40.83 3.59 27.45
N ASP A 186 41.91 4.30 27.11
CA ASP A 186 43.28 3.89 27.42
C ASP A 186 43.85 5.02 28.29
#